data_AF-A0A924ZUG4-F1
#
_entry.id   AF-A0A924ZUG4-F1
#
_cell.length_a   1.000
_cell.length_b   1.000
_cell.length_c   1.000
_cell.angle_alpha   90.00
_cell.angle_beta   90.00
_cell.angle_gamma   90.00
#
_symmetry.space_group_name_H-M   'P 1'
#
loop_
_entity.id
_entity.type
_entity.pdbx_description
1 polymer ?
#
loop_
_entity_poly.entity_id
_entity_poly.type
_entity_poly.pdbx_seq_one_letter_code
_entity_poly.pdbx_strand_id
1 'polypeptide(L)'
;MKILALSLILVSLWSCAKTGLQSVATGSSVNFIDPTNSPFDVPSSESHTPAFKPEPLAWESKAAGSSAWSQAIYSVIKTEEPQMLGQNVADDVETYCPKYRSLNDNQRLNFWGQLFAGMAKYESGWKPSSRMTETTMGIDPYTGRQVASEGLLQLSYQDETSYNLDCGFDWSKDKYLSDTDPQKTIFSPQNNLRCGVKIMARQLKNKRAIGLTSGVYWAVLKIGGKYTQIPGISAITKSLTFCN
;
A
#
# COMPACT_ATOMS: atom_id res chain seq x y z
N MET A 1 -0.01 -36.18 9.08
CA MET A 1 -1.44 -36.26 9.46
C MET A 1 -1.95 -34.88 9.76
N LYS A 2 -2.72 -34.28 8.85
CA LYS A 2 -3.50 -33.06 9.09
C LYS A 2 -4.92 -33.33 8.63
N ILE A 3 -5.85 -33.10 9.54
CA ILE A 3 -7.26 -33.45 9.48
C ILE A 3 -7.98 -32.47 8.55
N LEU A 4 -8.68 -32.99 7.53
CA LEU A 4 -9.61 -32.22 6.71
C LEU A 4 -10.82 -31.83 7.57
N ALA A 5 -11.11 -30.54 7.67
CA ALA A 5 -12.38 -30.03 8.13
C ALA A 5 -13.20 -29.58 6.91
N LEU A 6 -14.12 -30.45 6.49
CA LEU A 6 -15.16 -30.17 5.51
C LEU A 6 -16.22 -29.28 6.19
N SER A 7 -16.51 -28.11 5.65
CA SER A 7 -17.67 -27.30 6.08
C SER A 7 -18.52 -26.98 4.86
N LEU A 8 -19.63 -27.72 4.75
CA LEU A 8 -20.78 -27.35 3.92
C LEU A 8 -21.49 -26.18 4.60
N ILE A 9 -21.72 -25.09 3.87
CA ILE A 9 -22.72 -24.08 4.24
C ILE A 9 -23.70 -23.91 3.08
N LEU A 10 -24.97 -24.10 3.43
CA LEU A 10 -26.13 -24.05 2.56
C LEU A 10 -26.33 -22.67 1.93
N VAL A 11 -26.76 -22.68 0.67
CA VAL A 11 -27.29 -21.53 -0.07
C VAL A 11 -28.75 -21.32 0.34
N SER A 12 -29.09 -20.13 0.84
CA SER A 12 -30.48 -19.69 0.98
C SER A 12 -30.72 -18.45 0.11
N LEU A 13 -31.48 -18.65 -0.97
CA LEU A 13 -32.02 -17.61 -1.83
C LEU A 13 -33.25 -16.99 -1.16
N TRP A 14 -33.18 -15.70 -0.82
CA TRP A 14 -34.37 -14.88 -0.57
C TRP A 14 -34.32 -13.66 -1.48
N SER A 15 -35.33 -13.55 -2.33
CA SER A 15 -35.58 -12.46 -3.26
C SER A 15 -36.92 -11.85 -2.87
N CYS A 16 -37.00 -10.54 -2.62
CA CYS A 16 -38.26 -9.81 -2.58
C CYS A 16 -38.07 -8.32 -2.92
N ALA A 17 -38.59 -7.98 -4.10
CA ALA A 17 -39.30 -6.80 -4.57
C ALA A 17 -39.00 -5.37 -4.05
N LYS A 18 -38.88 -4.50 -5.06
CA LYS A 18 -39.02 -3.03 -5.05
C LYS A 18 -40.34 -2.56 -4.43
N THR A 19 -40.27 -1.46 -3.69
CA THR A 19 -41.35 -0.47 -3.58
C THR A 19 -40.75 0.92 -3.64
N GLY A 20 -41.14 1.68 -4.66
CA GLY A 20 -40.88 3.11 -4.73
C GLY A 20 -41.93 3.89 -3.94
N LEU A 21 -41.54 5.06 -3.43
CA LEU A 21 -42.46 6.15 -3.13
C LEU A 21 -41.79 7.47 -3.51
N GLN A 22 -42.55 8.28 -4.23
CA GLN A 22 -42.21 9.63 -4.68
C GLN A 22 -42.50 10.67 -3.59
N SER A 23 -41.71 11.76 -3.66
CA SER A 23 -42.04 13.18 -3.52
C SER A 23 -43.01 13.62 -2.41
N VAL A 24 -42.52 14.51 -1.53
CA VAL A 24 -43.22 15.77 -1.23
C VAL A 24 -42.19 16.89 -1.05
N ALA A 25 -42.24 17.87 -1.95
CA ALA A 25 -41.76 19.22 -1.73
C ALA A 25 -42.86 20.03 -1.07
N THR A 26 -42.53 20.84 -0.06
CA THR A 26 -43.27 22.07 0.33
C THR A 26 -42.50 22.74 1.47
N GLY A 27 -42.29 24.04 1.38
CA GLY A 27 -41.81 24.82 2.52
C GLY A 27 -41.23 26.17 2.17
N SER A 28 -42.07 27.06 1.63
CA SER A 28 -41.81 28.49 1.49
C SER A 28 -41.31 29.13 2.79
N SER A 29 -40.35 30.05 2.70
CA SER A 29 -40.33 31.23 3.57
C SER A 29 -39.38 32.32 3.07
N VAL A 30 -40.00 33.36 2.52
CA VAL A 30 -39.79 34.80 2.77
C VAL A 30 -38.37 35.39 2.62
N ASN A 31 -38.20 36.20 1.57
CA ASN A 31 -37.18 37.22 1.46
C ASN A 31 -37.40 38.32 2.52
N PHE A 32 -36.48 38.44 3.48
CA PHE A 32 -36.31 39.65 4.28
C PHE A 32 -35.06 40.38 3.80
N ILE A 33 -35.28 41.57 3.22
CA ILE A 33 -34.25 42.59 3.02
C ILE A 33 -34.24 43.41 4.30
N ASP A 34 -33.13 43.41 5.02
CA ASP A 34 -32.84 44.42 6.05
C ASP A 34 -31.48 45.06 5.71
N PRO A 35 -31.41 46.39 5.50
CA PRO A 35 -30.17 47.09 5.24
C PRO A 35 -29.47 47.43 6.56
N THR A 36 -28.15 47.64 6.48
CA THR A 36 -27.27 48.23 7.52
C THR A 36 -26.74 47.30 8.61
N ASN A 37 -25.57 46.69 8.35
CA ASN A 37 -24.41 46.78 9.27
C ASN A 37 -23.13 46.19 8.64
N SER A 38 -22.17 47.07 8.38
CA SER A 38 -20.74 46.75 8.35
C SER A 38 -20.16 47.51 9.55
N PRO A 39 -19.40 46.87 10.45
CA PRO A 39 -17.95 46.79 10.25
C PRO A 39 -17.35 45.47 10.75
N PHE A 40 -16.05 45.29 10.48
CA PHE A 40 -15.17 44.18 10.87
C PHE A 40 -15.02 43.07 9.82
N ASP A 41 -14.44 43.45 8.67
CA ASP A 41 -13.48 42.59 7.99
C ASP A 41 -12.33 42.30 8.96
N VAL A 42 -12.44 41.21 9.71
CA VAL A 42 -11.27 40.55 10.30
C VAL A 42 -10.52 39.95 9.12
N PRO A 43 -9.26 40.34 8.85
CA PRO A 43 -8.47 39.64 7.87
C PRO A 43 -8.31 38.22 8.37
N SER A 44 -9.01 37.28 7.72
CA SER A 44 -8.71 35.86 7.84
C SER A 44 -7.28 35.69 7.37
N SER A 45 -6.35 35.74 8.32
CA SER A 45 -4.97 35.31 8.14
C SER A 45 -5.03 33.80 7.96
N GLU A 46 -5.38 33.37 6.74
CA GLU A 46 -5.13 32.01 6.29
C GLU A 46 -3.63 31.81 6.44
N SER A 47 -3.25 31.09 7.48
CA SER A 47 -1.87 30.68 7.72
C SER A 47 -1.44 29.84 6.53
N HIS A 48 -0.79 30.46 5.55
CA HIS A 48 -0.16 29.81 4.41
C HIS A 48 1.05 29.02 4.93
N THR A 49 0.78 27.90 5.60
CA THR A 49 1.80 26.90 5.87
C THR A 49 2.22 26.38 4.51
N PRO A 50 3.50 26.49 4.11
CA PRO A 50 3.95 25.98 2.82
C PRO A 50 3.52 24.52 2.68
N ALA A 51 2.83 24.20 1.58
CA ALA A 51 2.44 22.84 1.28
C ALA A 51 3.70 21.96 1.28
N PHE A 52 3.73 20.91 2.10
CA PHE A 52 4.86 20.00 2.17
C PHE A 52 5.14 19.40 0.80
N LYS A 53 6.37 19.56 0.31
CA LYS A 53 6.85 18.92 -0.91
C LYS A 53 7.66 17.68 -0.52
N PRO A 54 7.21 16.46 -0.87
CA PRO A 54 7.99 15.26 -0.62
C PRO A 54 9.36 15.32 -1.31
N GLU A 55 10.39 14.83 -0.64
CA GLU A 55 11.67 14.52 -1.25
C GLU A 55 11.50 13.36 -2.26
N PRO A 56 12.18 13.41 -3.42
CA PRO A 56 12.06 12.37 -4.44
C PRO A 56 12.45 10.98 -3.91
N LEU A 57 11.67 9.95 -4.26
CA LEU A 57 12.00 8.60 -3.86
C LEU A 57 13.22 8.05 -4.62
N ALA A 58 13.93 7.09 -4.03
CA ALA A 58 15.19 6.56 -4.59
C ALA A 58 15.10 6.08 -6.05
N TRP A 59 13.96 5.56 -6.48
CA TRP A 59 13.75 5.12 -7.86
C TRP A 59 13.51 6.27 -8.85
N GLU A 60 13.16 7.48 -8.42
CA GLU A 60 12.67 8.56 -9.31
C GLU A 60 13.75 9.08 -10.23
N SER A 61 15.01 9.01 -9.80
CA SER A 61 16.17 9.35 -10.61
C SER A 61 16.71 8.15 -11.44
N LYS A 62 16.11 6.97 -11.29
CA LYS A 62 16.67 5.69 -11.77
C LYS A 62 15.74 4.95 -12.72
N ALA A 63 14.44 5.13 -12.61
CA ALA A 63 13.43 4.50 -13.45
C ALA A 63 12.48 5.56 -14.03
N ALA A 64 12.38 5.61 -15.36
CA ALA A 64 11.48 6.53 -16.04
C ALA A 64 10.01 6.27 -15.64
N GLY A 65 9.25 7.34 -15.41
CA GLY A 65 7.84 7.25 -15.01
C GLY A 65 7.59 6.78 -13.57
N SER A 66 8.63 6.52 -12.78
CA SER A 66 8.49 6.00 -11.41
C SER A 66 7.96 7.02 -10.40
N SER A 67 7.83 8.29 -10.76
CA SER A 67 7.04 9.25 -9.97
C SER A 67 5.58 8.82 -9.81
N ALA A 68 4.99 8.15 -10.81
CA ALA A 68 3.66 7.56 -10.70
C ALA A 68 3.60 6.42 -9.68
N TRP A 69 4.71 5.70 -9.48
CA TRP A 69 4.83 4.65 -8.45
C TRP A 69 4.82 5.26 -7.06
N SER A 70 5.52 6.38 -6.88
CA SER A 70 5.50 7.17 -5.64
C SER A 70 4.07 7.62 -5.31
N GLN A 71 3.36 8.17 -6.31
CA GLN A 71 1.96 8.58 -6.13
C GLN A 71 1.03 7.40 -5.83
N ALA A 72 1.27 6.21 -6.40
CA ALA A 72 0.48 5.03 -6.08
C ALA A 72 0.60 4.64 -4.60
N ILE A 73 1.82 4.60 -4.04
CA ILE A 73 2.01 4.36 -2.60
C ILE A 73 1.31 5.44 -1.77
N TYR A 74 1.54 6.71 -2.12
CA TYR A 74 0.98 7.82 -1.35
C TYR A 74 -0.55 7.80 -1.34
N SER A 75 -1.15 7.47 -2.47
CA SER A 75 -2.60 7.30 -2.60
C SER A 75 -3.09 6.19 -1.67
N VAL A 76 -2.53 4.97 -1.79
CA VAL A 76 -2.97 3.81 -0.99
C VAL A 76 -2.82 4.06 0.51
N ILE A 77 -1.71 4.66 0.95
CA ILE A 77 -1.52 4.99 2.37
C ILE A 77 -2.56 6.01 2.83
N LYS A 78 -2.86 7.05 2.04
CA LYS A 78 -3.82 8.09 2.44
C LYS A 78 -5.26 7.59 2.45
N THR A 79 -5.65 6.75 1.49
CA THR A 79 -7.06 6.42 1.23
C THR A 79 -7.46 5.04 1.75
N GLU A 80 -6.52 4.09 1.83
CA GLU A 80 -6.81 2.70 2.20
C GLU A 80 -6.15 2.29 3.52
N GLU A 81 -4.92 2.76 3.79
CA GLU A 81 -4.13 2.33 4.96
C GLU A 81 -3.58 3.51 5.82
N PRO A 82 -4.42 4.50 6.20
CA PRO A 82 -3.95 5.72 6.89
C PRO A 82 -3.33 5.48 8.26
N GLN A 83 -3.63 4.35 8.90
CA GLN A 83 -3.00 3.96 10.17
C GLN A 83 -1.48 3.80 10.06
N MET A 84 -0.93 3.60 8.84
CA MET A 84 0.52 3.56 8.64
C MET A 84 1.20 4.88 9.02
N LEU A 85 0.48 6.00 8.98
CA LEU A 85 0.98 7.31 9.40
C LEU A 85 0.97 7.50 10.93
N GLY A 86 0.65 6.47 11.71
CA GLY A 86 0.74 6.55 13.16
C GLY A 86 2.19 6.71 13.65
N GLN A 87 2.39 7.57 14.66
CA GLN A 87 3.70 7.77 15.31
C GLN A 87 4.28 6.45 15.87
N ASN A 88 3.41 5.62 16.47
CA ASN A 88 3.78 4.35 17.11
C ASN A 88 3.35 3.14 16.27
N VAL A 89 3.37 3.26 14.95
CA VAL A 89 2.96 2.20 14.02
C VAL A 89 3.88 0.97 14.08
N ALA A 90 5.16 1.17 14.36
CA ALA A 90 6.16 0.11 14.53
C ALA A 90 7.15 0.43 15.65
N ASP A 91 7.54 -0.61 16.38
CA ASP A 91 8.46 -0.55 17.50
C ASP A 91 9.92 -0.44 17.03
N ASP A 92 10.23 -0.91 15.81
CA ASP A 92 11.55 -0.91 15.19
C ASP A 92 11.77 0.21 14.16
N VAL A 93 10.83 1.16 14.04
CA VAL A 93 10.84 2.18 12.99
C VAL A 93 12.08 3.07 13.01
N GLU A 94 12.65 3.35 14.18
CA GLU A 94 13.90 4.12 14.32
C GLU A 94 15.12 3.45 13.67
N THR A 95 15.07 2.14 13.44
CA THR A 95 16.09 1.43 12.65
C THR A 95 16.18 2.03 11.25
N TYR A 96 15.03 2.39 10.68
CA TYR A 96 14.87 2.93 9.33
C TYR A 96 14.87 4.45 9.31
N CYS A 97 14.35 5.12 10.35
CA CYS A 97 14.30 6.57 10.44
C CYS A 97 14.34 7.00 11.91
N PRO A 98 15.53 7.33 12.47
CA PRO A 98 15.70 7.69 13.88
C PRO A 98 14.73 8.74 14.42
N LYS A 99 14.34 9.72 13.61
CA LYS A 99 13.38 10.78 13.98
C LYS A 99 11.93 10.49 13.62
N TYR A 100 11.58 9.28 13.20
CA TYR A 100 10.24 8.94 12.69
C TYR A 100 9.11 9.40 13.61
N ARG A 101 9.26 9.19 14.92
CA ARG A 101 8.24 9.55 15.90
C ARG A 101 8.02 11.06 16.02
N SER A 102 8.98 11.91 15.66
CA SER A 102 8.78 13.37 15.68
C SER A 102 8.25 13.95 14.37
N LEU A 103 8.15 13.14 13.31
CA LEU A 103 7.72 13.59 11.99
C LEU A 103 6.25 14.01 11.98
N ASN A 104 5.86 14.84 11.02
CA ASN A 104 4.45 15.03 10.68
C ASN A 104 3.98 13.95 9.67
N ASP A 105 2.68 13.91 9.39
CA ASP A 105 2.08 12.90 8.50
C ASP A 105 2.66 12.91 7.08
N ASN A 106 2.98 14.08 6.54
CA ASN A 106 3.54 14.18 5.19
C ASN A 106 4.98 13.64 5.13
N GLN A 107 5.78 13.90 6.16
CA GLN A 107 7.12 13.31 6.29
C GLN A 107 7.07 11.80 6.50
N ARG A 108 6.13 11.29 7.32
CA ARG A 108 5.91 9.83 7.48
C ARG A 108 5.49 9.18 6.18
N LEU A 109 4.61 9.82 5.42
CA LEU A 109 4.20 9.35 4.10
C LEU A 109 5.39 9.23 3.14
N ASN A 110 6.25 10.25 3.12
CA ASN A 110 7.46 10.25 2.30
C ASN A 110 8.45 9.17 2.75
N PHE A 111 8.61 8.96 4.07
CA PHE A 111 9.36 7.83 4.63
C PHE A 111 8.83 6.47 4.13
N TRP A 112 7.52 6.24 4.19
CA TRP A 112 6.95 4.96 3.75
C TRP A 112 7.18 4.75 2.25
N GLY A 113 7.01 5.79 1.44
CA GLY A 113 7.40 5.75 0.03
C GLY A 113 8.85 5.32 -0.16
N GLN A 114 9.77 5.93 0.59
CA GLN A 114 11.19 5.63 0.53
C GLN A 114 11.52 4.22 1.01
N LEU A 115 10.81 3.71 2.01
CA LEU A 115 10.94 2.33 2.50
C LEU A 115 10.55 1.34 1.40
N PHE A 116 9.39 1.50 0.77
CA PHE A 116 8.97 0.64 -0.34
C PHE A 116 9.89 0.75 -1.56
N ALA A 117 10.41 1.95 -1.85
CA ALA A 117 11.45 2.11 -2.87
C ALA A 117 12.73 1.36 -2.51
N GLY A 118 13.14 1.38 -1.24
CA GLY A 118 14.24 0.58 -0.73
C GLY A 118 13.99 -0.92 -0.89
N MET A 119 12.81 -1.41 -0.49
CA MET A 119 12.42 -2.82 -0.67
C MET A 119 12.47 -3.21 -2.15
N ALA A 120 11.81 -2.46 -3.04
CA ALA A 120 11.78 -2.75 -4.47
C ALA A 120 13.17 -2.78 -5.13
N LYS A 121 14.14 -2.01 -4.61
CA LYS A 121 15.52 -2.07 -5.08
C LYS A 121 16.11 -3.46 -4.88
N TYR A 122 15.89 -4.04 -3.70
CA TYR A 122 16.49 -5.32 -3.32
C TYR A 122 15.66 -6.52 -3.78
N GLU A 123 14.35 -6.34 -3.99
CA GLU A 123 13.47 -7.39 -4.51
C GLU A 123 13.56 -7.52 -6.04
N SER A 124 13.60 -6.40 -6.78
CA SER A 124 13.49 -6.42 -8.25
C SER A 124 14.52 -5.55 -8.97
N GLY A 125 15.36 -4.80 -8.26
CA GLY A 125 16.19 -3.76 -8.88
C GLY A 125 15.35 -2.66 -9.55
N TRP A 126 14.15 -2.38 -9.01
CA TRP A 126 13.17 -1.47 -9.59
C TRP A 126 12.66 -1.87 -10.98
N LYS A 127 12.52 -3.17 -11.25
CA LYS A 127 12.03 -3.71 -12.52
C LYS A 127 10.61 -4.26 -12.37
N PRO A 128 9.57 -3.60 -12.91
CA PRO A 128 8.18 -4.06 -12.79
C PRO A 128 7.89 -5.43 -13.41
N SER A 129 8.68 -5.88 -14.38
CA SER A 129 8.53 -7.21 -15.01
C SER A 129 9.48 -8.27 -14.43
N SER A 130 10.11 -7.99 -13.28
CA SER A 130 10.96 -8.96 -12.59
C SER A 130 10.15 -10.19 -12.19
N ARG A 131 10.70 -11.38 -12.44
CA ARG A 131 10.07 -12.64 -12.11
C ARG A 131 11.10 -13.67 -11.66
N MET A 132 10.76 -14.40 -10.60
CA MET A 132 11.51 -15.56 -10.13
C MET A 132 10.56 -16.71 -9.82
N THR A 133 10.81 -17.89 -10.39
CA THR A 133 10.06 -19.10 -10.01
C THR A 133 10.60 -19.68 -8.70
N GLU A 134 9.74 -19.85 -7.71
CA GLU A 134 10.11 -20.33 -6.38
C GLU A 134 10.22 -21.85 -6.37
N THR A 135 11.43 -22.40 -6.34
CA THR A 135 11.67 -23.86 -6.49
C THR A 135 11.21 -24.70 -5.30
N THR A 136 10.96 -24.07 -4.15
CA THR A 136 10.65 -24.77 -2.88
C THR A 136 9.22 -24.57 -2.37
N MET A 137 8.43 -23.68 -2.99
CA MET A 137 7.10 -23.30 -2.51
C MET A 137 5.95 -24.12 -3.12
N GLY A 138 6.22 -24.94 -4.13
CA GLY A 138 5.23 -25.82 -4.77
C GLY A 138 4.30 -25.07 -5.73
N ILE A 139 3.07 -25.59 -5.87
CA ILE A 139 2.07 -25.09 -6.80
C ILE A 139 1.21 -24.00 -6.13
N ASP A 140 1.12 -22.84 -6.78
CA ASP A 140 0.18 -21.77 -6.44
C ASP A 140 -1.25 -22.27 -6.74
N PRO A 141 -2.13 -22.36 -5.73
CA PRO A 141 -3.46 -22.93 -5.89
C PRO A 141 -4.39 -22.06 -6.76
N TYR A 142 -4.07 -20.78 -6.92
CA TYR A 142 -4.85 -19.84 -7.73
C TYR A 142 -4.45 -19.93 -9.21
N THR A 143 -3.14 -20.06 -9.49
CA THR A 143 -2.67 -20.11 -10.88
C THR A 143 -2.61 -21.52 -11.45
N GLY A 144 -2.50 -22.55 -10.60
CA GLY A 144 -2.23 -23.93 -10.98
C GLY A 144 -0.80 -24.15 -11.50
N ARG A 145 0.09 -23.15 -11.35
CA ARG A 145 1.50 -23.20 -11.75
C ARG A 145 2.40 -23.22 -10.52
N GLN A 146 3.68 -23.53 -10.70
CA GLN A 146 4.68 -23.30 -9.65
C GLN A 146 4.62 -21.85 -9.18
N VAL A 147 4.67 -21.62 -7.86
CA VAL A 147 4.70 -20.29 -7.27
C VAL A 147 5.82 -19.47 -7.92
N ALA A 148 5.51 -18.24 -8.28
CA ALA A 148 6.48 -17.27 -8.77
C ALA A 148 6.32 -15.94 -8.03
N SER A 149 7.46 -15.32 -7.77
CA SER A 149 7.60 -14.00 -7.19
C SER A 149 7.74 -12.98 -8.33
N GLU A 150 6.87 -11.98 -8.36
CA GLU A 150 6.60 -11.15 -9.54
C GLU A 150 6.47 -9.65 -9.19
N GLY A 151 7.04 -8.83 -10.05
CA GLY A 151 6.93 -7.38 -9.98
C GLY A 151 7.87 -6.70 -8.99
N LEU A 152 7.58 -5.41 -8.72
CA LEU A 152 8.43 -4.52 -7.95
C LEU A 152 8.75 -5.05 -6.55
N LEU A 153 7.74 -5.62 -5.88
CA LEU A 153 7.82 -6.18 -4.53
C LEU A 153 7.80 -7.70 -4.49
N GLN A 154 8.03 -8.36 -5.64
CA GLN A 154 8.17 -9.81 -5.77
C GLN A 154 7.01 -10.57 -5.09
N LEU A 155 5.79 -10.22 -5.51
CA LEU A 155 4.53 -10.78 -4.99
C LEU A 155 4.06 -11.98 -5.81
N SER A 156 3.07 -12.71 -5.33
CA SER A 156 2.47 -13.87 -6.01
C SER A 156 0.95 -13.73 -6.10
N TYR A 157 0.31 -14.42 -7.05
CA TYR A 157 -1.15 -14.36 -7.20
C TYR A 157 -1.89 -14.93 -5.99
N GLN A 158 -1.35 -15.99 -5.36
CA GLN A 158 -1.93 -16.56 -4.14
C GLN A 158 -1.99 -15.58 -2.95
N ASP A 159 -1.31 -14.43 -3.00
CA ASP A 159 -1.30 -13.47 -1.89
C ASP A 159 -2.66 -12.82 -1.66
N GLU A 160 -3.47 -12.62 -2.71
CA GLU A 160 -4.84 -12.11 -2.56
C GLU A 160 -5.66 -13.00 -1.61
N THR A 161 -5.57 -14.31 -1.82
CA THR A 161 -6.27 -15.29 -0.98
C THR A 161 -5.60 -15.42 0.39
N SER A 162 -4.27 -15.51 0.43
CA SER A 162 -3.50 -15.71 1.67
C SER A 162 -3.68 -14.55 2.65
N TYR A 163 -3.77 -13.33 2.13
CA TYR A 163 -3.96 -12.13 2.92
C TYR A 163 -5.42 -11.65 3.00
N ASN A 164 -6.34 -12.29 2.28
CA ASN A 164 -7.73 -11.84 2.13
C ASN A 164 -7.79 -10.36 1.69
N LEU A 165 -7.06 -10.04 0.62
CA LEU A 165 -6.93 -8.71 0.05
C LEU A 165 -7.34 -8.74 -1.42
N ASP A 166 -8.00 -7.69 -1.86
CA ASP A 166 -8.03 -7.33 -3.28
C ASP A 166 -6.70 -6.62 -3.62
N CYS A 167 -5.89 -7.24 -4.48
CA CYS A 167 -4.65 -6.69 -5.01
C CYS A 167 -4.80 -6.19 -6.46
N GLY A 168 -5.94 -6.46 -7.11
CA GLY A 168 -6.17 -6.15 -8.52
C GLY A 168 -5.40 -7.07 -9.47
N PHE A 169 -4.95 -8.25 -9.00
CA PHE A 169 -4.35 -9.25 -9.87
C PHE A 169 -5.44 -10.07 -10.56
N ASP A 170 -5.33 -10.25 -11.87
CA ASP A 170 -6.34 -10.93 -12.69
C ASP A 170 -5.69 -12.06 -13.48
N TRP A 171 -5.56 -13.22 -12.83
CA TRP A 171 -5.01 -14.41 -13.48
C TRP A 171 -5.84 -14.87 -14.67
N SER A 172 -7.15 -14.59 -14.69
CA SER A 172 -8.02 -14.99 -15.79
C SER A 172 -7.61 -14.32 -17.11
N LYS A 173 -7.10 -13.09 -17.03
CA LYS A 173 -6.49 -12.35 -18.16
C LYS A 173 -5.04 -12.76 -18.36
N ASP A 174 -4.26 -12.79 -17.28
CA ASP A 174 -2.81 -12.93 -17.36
C ASP A 174 -2.34 -14.32 -17.81
N LYS A 175 -3.14 -15.37 -17.61
CA LYS A 175 -2.77 -16.76 -17.94
C LYS A 175 -2.44 -17.00 -19.42
N TYR A 176 -2.91 -16.13 -20.32
CA TYR A 176 -2.67 -16.19 -21.76
C TYR A 176 -1.47 -15.35 -22.22
N LEU A 177 -0.89 -14.55 -21.33
CA LEU A 177 0.29 -13.76 -21.59
C LEU A 177 1.56 -14.58 -21.31
N SER A 178 2.69 -14.18 -21.90
CA SER A 178 3.98 -14.79 -21.56
C SER A 178 4.38 -14.44 -20.12
N ASP A 179 5.21 -15.28 -19.49
CA ASP A 179 5.58 -15.13 -18.07
C ASP A 179 6.20 -13.76 -17.74
N THR A 180 6.90 -13.13 -18.70
CA THR A 180 7.55 -11.82 -18.58
C THR A 180 6.81 -10.70 -19.31
N ASP A 181 5.57 -10.93 -19.76
CA ASP A 181 4.79 -9.94 -20.49
C ASP A 181 4.42 -8.76 -19.57
N PRO A 182 4.87 -7.53 -19.86
CA PRO A 182 4.62 -6.37 -19.00
C PRO A 182 3.14 -5.99 -18.88
N GLN A 183 2.24 -6.55 -19.72
CA GLN A 183 0.80 -6.32 -19.63
C GLN A 183 0.13 -7.12 -18.52
N LYS A 184 0.82 -8.08 -17.90
CA LYS A 184 0.26 -8.82 -16.76
C LYS A 184 -0.14 -7.86 -15.65
N THR A 185 -1.33 -8.03 -15.11
CA THR A 185 -1.87 -7.18 -14.04
C THR A 185 -1.02 -7.16 -12.77
N ILE A 186 -0.29 -8.24 -12.46
CA ILE A 186 0.66 -8.30 -11.33
C ILE A 186 1.94 -7.49 -11.54
N PHE A 187 2.33 -7.23 -12.80
CA PHE A 187 3.45 -6.35 -13.14
C PHE A 187 3.06 -4.88 -13.21
N SER A 188 1.76 -4.55 -13.15
CA SER A 188 1.31 -3.17 -12.95
C SER A 188 1.92 -2.62 -11.66
N PRO A 189 2.75 -1.56 -11.71
CA PRO A 189 3.34 -0.97 -10.52
C PRO A 189 2.27 -0.54 -9.51
N GLN A 190 1.12 -0.06 -10.00
CA GLN A 190 0.00 0.34 -9.15
C GLN A 190 -0.55 -0.85 -8.35
N ASN A 191 -0.88 -1.97 -9.01
CA ASN A 191 -1.45 -3.15 -8.34
C ASN A 191 -0.42 -3.79 -7.41
N ASN A 192 0.81 -3.96 -7.89
CA ASN A 192 1.89 -4.60 -7.13
C ASN A 192 2.23 -3.80 -5.86
N LEU A 193 2.38 -2.47 -5.98
CA LEU A 193 2.67 -1.61 -4.82
C LEU A 193 1.47 -1.53 -3.88
N ARG A 194 0.23 -1.39 -4.38
CA ARG A 194 -0.97 -1.40 -3.55
C ARG A 194 -1.07 -2.66 -2.71
N CYS A 195 -0.91 -3.83 -3.34
CA CYS A 195 -0.93 -5.12 -2.66
C CYS A 195 0.14 -5.19 -1.57
N GLY A 196 1.38 -4.83 -1.90
CA GLY A 196 2.49 -4.83 -0.95
C GLY A 196 2.30 -3.86 0.22
N VAL A 197 1.75 -2.66 -0.03
CA VAL A 197 1.40 -1.71 1.04
C VAL A 197 0.40 -2.34 2.01
N LYS A 198 -0.65 -2.99 1.51
CA LYS A 198 -1.69 -3.63 2.33
C LYS A 198 -1.18 -4.84 3.11
N ILE A 199 -0.27 -5.63 2.53
CA ILE A 199 0.43 -6.72 3.22
C ILE A 199 1.27 -6.16 4.39
N MET A 200 2.07 -5.11 4.14
CA MET A 200 2.85 -4.45 5.18
C MET A 200 1.96 -3.84 6.26
N ALA A 201 0.88 -3.15 5.88
CA ALA A 201 -0.08 -2.57 6.81
C ALA A 201 -0.68 -3.62 7.75
N ARG A 202 -1.03 -4.81 7.23
CA ARG A 202 -1.48 -5.94 8.05
C ARG A 202 -0.38 -6.44 8.99
N GLN A 203 0.89 -6.49 8.55
CA GLN A 203 2.00 -6.84 9.42
C GLN A 203 2.16 -5.83 10.57
N LEU A 204 2.16 -4.53 10.25
CA LEU A 204 2.27 -3.45 11.24
C LEU A 204 1.14 -3.52 12.27
N LYS A 205 -0.11 -3.74 11.81
CA LYS A 205 -1.26 -3.93 12.69
C LYS A 205 -1.08 -5.10 13.67
N ASN A 206 -0.56 -6.22 13.19
CA ASN A 206 -0.52 -7.47 13.96
C ASN A 206 0.75 -7.64 14.79
N LYS A 207 1.87 -7.05 14.34
CA LYS A 207 3.22 -7.30 14.86
C LYS A 207 3.93 -6.04 15.33
N ARG A 208 3.42 -4.86 14.96
CA ARG A 208 4.03 -3.57 15.28
C ARG A 208 5.51 -3.51 14.89
N ALA A 209 5.88 -4.10 13.76
CA ALA A 209 7.27 -4.10 13.31
C ALA A 209 7.37 -4.19 11.78
N ILE A 210 8.38 -3.53 11.22
CA ILE A 210 8.73 -3.58 9.80
C ILE A 210 9.54 -4.85 9.52
N GLY A 211 10.57 -5.13 10.32
CA GLY A 211 11.35 -6.36 10.25
C GLY A 211 10.89 -7.40 11.27
N LEU A 212 10.97 -8.68 10.93
CA LEU A 212 10.72 -9.79 11.88
C LEU A 212 11.81 -10.84 11.80
N THR A 213 12.04 -11.56 12.89
CA THR A 213 12.96 -12.73 12.92
C THR A 213 12.36 -13.94 12.20
N SER A 214 11.03 -14.07 12.22
CA SER A 214 10.29 -15.15 11.56
C SER A 214 8.92 -14.66 11.08
N GLY A 215 8.38 -15.31 10.04
CA GLY A 215 7.04 -15.01 9.51
C GLY A 215 6.91 -13.66 8.79
N VAL A 216 8.02 -12.95 8.53
CA VAL A 216 8.01 -11.81 7.59
C VAL A 216 7.83 -12.32 6.17
N TYR A 217 7.04 -11.59 5.39
CA TYR A 217 6.80 -11.92 3.98
C TYR A 217 8.07 -11.75 3.15
N TRP A 218 8.67 -10.56 3.19
CA TRP A 218 9.86 -10.25 2.41
C TRP A 218 11.14 -10.71 3.10
N ALA A 219 11.93 -11.53 2.41
CA ALA A 219 13.22 -11.99 2.92
C ALA A 219 14.20 -10.84 3.19
N VAL A 220 14.10 -9.74 2.42
CA VAL A 220 14.93 -8.54 2.62
C VAL A 220 14.67 -7.82 3.94
N LEU A 221 13.54 -8.10 4.61
CA LEU A 221 13.18 -7.58 5.94
C LEU A 221 13.31 -8.62 7.06
N LYS A 222 13.88 -9.80 6.78
CA LYS A 222 14.08 -10.83 7.80
C LYS A 222 15.28 -10.49 8.68
N ILE A 223 15.04 -10.28 9.97
CA ILE A 223 16.08 -10.02 10.95
C ILE A 223 16.94 -11.27 11.12
N GLY A 224 18.25 -11.13 10.91
CA GLY A 224 19.20 -12.25 10.93
C GLY A 224 19.07 -13.21 9.74
N GLY A 225 18.25 -12.90 8.73
CA GLY A 225 18.10 -13.72 7.54
C GLY A 225 19.30 -13.61 6.60
N LYS A 226 19.66 -14.71 5.93
CA LYS A 226 20.76 -14.74 4.93
C LYS A 226 20.61 -13.68 3.82
N TYR A 227 19.38 -13.40 3.40
CA TYR A 227 19.04 -12.47 2.33
C TYR A 227 18.56 -11.10 2.85
N THR A 228 18.79 -10.83 4.13
CA THR A 228 18.38 -9.55 4.73
C THR A 228 19.06 -8.38 4.03
N GLN A 229 18.31 -7.32 3.80
CA GLN A 229 18.81 -6.05 3.27
C GLN A 229 18.39 -4.87 4.15
N ILE A 230 18.03 -5.14 5.42
CA ILE A 230 17.67 -4.09 6.38
C ILE A 230 18.73 -2.97 6.40
N PRO A 231 20.07 -3.24 6.49
CA PRO A 231 21.05 -2.16 6.47
C PRO A 231 20.99 -1.29 5.20
N GLY A 232 20.79 -1.93 4.04
CA GLY A 232 20.69 -1.25 2.75
C GLY A 232 19.40 -0.44 2.60
N ILE A 233 18.27 -1.00 3.03
CA ILE A 233 16.96 -0.34 3.03
C ILE A 233 16.98 0.84 4.02
N SER A 234 17.52 0.65 5.22
CA SER A 234 17.66 1.70 6.23
C SER A 234 18.57 2.83 5.74
N ALA A 235 19.64 2.54 5.00
CA ALA A 235 20.47 3.58 4.39
C ALA A 235 19.69 4.42 3.36
N ILE A 236 18.79 3.79 2.60
CA ILE A 236 17.93 4.48 1.64
C ILE A 236 16.89 5.36 2.35
N THR A 237 16.27 4.88 3.44
CA THR A 237 15.31 5.71 4.20
C THR A 237 15.98 6.84 4.96
N LYS A 238 17.18 6.62 5.50
CA LYS A 238 17.99 7.66 6.19
C LYS A 238 18.56 8.71 5.24
N SER A 239 18.47 8.53 3.92
CA SER A 239 18.84 9.60 2.99
C SER A 239 17.84 10.75 2.98
N LEU A 240 16.62 10.55 3.52
CA LEU A 240 15.65 11.62 3.71
C LEU A 240 16.17 12.59 4.76
N THR A 241 16.16 13.89 4.45
CA THR A 241 16.82 14.90 5.30
C THR A 241 16.24 14.98 6.71
N PHE A 242 14.95 14.62 6.85
CA PHE A 242 14.23 14.63 8.12
C PHE A 242 14.37 13.35 8.95
N CYS A 243 15.03 12.30 8.46
CA CYS A 243 15.17 11.04 9.20
C CYS A 243 16.37 10.98 10.15
N ASN A 244 17.37 11.84 9.97
CA ASN A 244 18.62 11.86 10.75
C ASN A 244 18.54 12.79 11.95
#